data_AF-A0A7K9XWZ7-F1
#
_entry.id   AF-A0A7K9XWZ7-F1
#
_cell.length_a   1.000
_cell.length_b   1.000
_cell.length_c   1.000
_cell.angle_alpha   90.00
_cell.angle_beta   90.00
_cell.angle_gamma   90.00
#
_symmetry.space_group_name_H-M   'P 1'
#
loop_
_entity.id
_entity.type
_entity.pdbx_description
1 polymer ?
#
loop_
_entity_poly.entity_id
_entity_poly.type
_entity_poly.pdbx_seq_one_letter_code
_entity_poly.pdbx_strand_id
1 'polypeptide(L)' 'SLRYFHIWVSEPSPGVPQYVSVGYVDGNLISRYDSETRRMVPRADWMAANLDQQYWDEET' A
#
# COMPACT_ATOMS: atom_id res chain seq x y z
N SER A 1 2.11 -15.83 6.91
CA SER A 1 0.77 -15.56 6.33
C SER A 1 0.75 -14.20 5.66
N LEU A 2 0.18 -14.13 4.45
CA LEU A 2 -0.04 -12.89 3.69
C LEU A 2 -1.45 -12.35 3.94
N ARG A 3 -1.60 -11.04 4.14
CA ARG A 3 -2.90 -10.38 4.33
C ARG A 3 -2.91 -9.02 3.66
N TYR A 4 -4.02 -8.67 3.02
CA TYR A 4 -4.27 -7.32 2.51
C TYR A 4 -5.49 -6.74 3.20
N PHE A 5 -5.42 -5.45 3.53
CA PHE A 5 -6.54 -4.70 4.07
C PHE A 5 -6.85 -3.52 3.17
N HIS A 6 -8.13 -3.36 2.87
CA HIS A 6 -8.66 -2.29 2.03
C HIS A 6 -9.61 -1.46 2.88
N ILE A 7 -9.34 -0.17 2.97
CA ILE A 7 -10.10 0.76 3.79
C ILE A 7 -10.65 1.84 2.87
N TRP A 8 -11.96 2.04 2.94
CA TRP A 8 -12.65 3.10 2.21
C TRP A 8 -13.39 3.99 3.20
N VAL A 9 -13.19 5.30 3.10
CA VAL A 9 -13.80 6.31 3.97
C VAL A 9 -14.76 7.13 3.13
N SER A 10 -16.05 7.08 3.43
CA SER A 10 -17.07 7.78 2.62
C SER A 10 -16.95 9.29 2.69
N GLU A 11 -16.65 9.83 3.88
CA GLU A 11 -16.53 11.26 4.16
C GLU A 11 -15.20 11.52 4.89
N PRO A 12 -14.07 11.60 4.18
CA PRO A 12 -12.77 11.80 4.79
C PRO A 12 -12.64 13.23 5.36
N SER A 13 -12.08 13.33 6.56
CA SER A 13 -11.59 14.61 7.10
C SER A 13 -10.35 15.08 6.30
N PRO A 14 -10.01 16.38 6.32
CA PRO A 14 -8.80 16.88 5.68
C PRO A 14 -7.55 16.09 6.10
N GLY A 15 -6.78 15.63 5.13
CA GLY A 15 -5.56 14.83 5.34
C GLY A 15 -5.79 13.33 5.61
N VAL A 16 -7.03 12.86 5.52
CA VAL A 16 -7.34 11.41 5.53
C VAL A 16 -7.60 10.95 4.09
N PRO A 17 -6.83 9.99 3.56
CA PRO A 17 -7.12 9.43 2.25
C PRO A 17 -8.49 8.74 2.22
N GLN A 18 -9.24 8.96 1.14
CA GLN A 18 -10.52 8.30 0.91
C GLN A 18 -10.37 6.78 0.77
N TYR A 19 -9.24 6.32 0.24
CA TYR A 19 -8.93 4.90 0.13
C TYR A 19 -7.48 4.60 0.50
N VAL A 20 -7.28 3.49 1.19
CA VAL A 20 -5.96 2.94 1.56
C VAL A 20 -5.97 1.43 1.35
N SER A 21 -4.90 0.90 0.75
CA SER A 21 -4.61 -0.53 0.73
C SER A 21 -3.27 -0.76 1.45
N VAL A 22 -3.20 -1.77 2.31
CA VAL A 22 -1.97 -2.17 3.01
C VAL A 22 -1.78 -3.68 2.96
N GLY A 23 -0.56 -4.10 2.62
CA GLY A 23 -0.14 -5.50 2.60
C GLY A 23 0.71 -5.86 3.81
N TYR A 24 0.50 -7.04 4.37
CA TYR A 24 1.27 -7.59 5.48
C TYR A 24 1.75 -9.02 5.20
N VAL A 25 3.02 -9.31 5.52
CA VAL A 25 3.57 -10.67 5.59
C VAL A 25 3.99 -10.94 7.03
N ASP A 26 3.32 -11.91 7.66
CA ASP A 26 3.60 -12.32 9.04
C ASP A 26 3.61 -11.16 10.05
N GLY A 27 2.68 -10.21 9.86
CA GLY A 27 2.54 -9.02 10.70
C GLY A 27 3.45 -7.85 10.32
N ASN A 28 4.36 -8.01 9.35
CA ASN A 28 5.21 -6.93 8.85
C ASN A 28 4.53 -6.21 7.69
N LEU A 29 4.46 -4.88 7.74
CA LEU A 29 3.92 -4.06 6.65
C LEU A 29 4.87 -4.10 5.44
N ILE A 30 4.38 -4.52 4.29
CA ILE A 30 5.20 -4.73 3.08
C ILE A 30 4.91 -3.72 1.98
N SER A 31 3.68 -3.23 1.89
CA SER A 31 3.24 -2.28 0.87
C SER A 31 2.13 -1.39 1.40
N ARG A 32 2.04 -0.17 0.85
CA ARG A 32 0.95 0.76 1.11
C ARG A 32 0.60 1.56 -0.13
N TYR A 33 -0.69 1.62 -0.44
CA TYR A 33 -1.31 2.54 -1.38
C TYR A 33 -2.20 3.52 -0.60
N ASP A 34 -2.26 4.77 -1.04
CA ASP A 34 -3.33 5.69 -0.65
C ASP A 34 -3.85 6.48 -1.86
N SER A 35 -5.09 6.95 -1.76
CA SER A 35 -5.76 7.68 -2.84
C SER A 35 -5.22 9.10 -3.11
N GLU A 36 -4.36 9.63 -2.24
CA GLU A 36 -3.75 10.96 -2.41
C GLU A 36 -2.55 10.86 -3.36
N THR A 37 -1.67 9.89 -3.12
CA THR A 37 -0.47 9.64 -3.93
C THR A 37 -0.73 8.75 -5.13
N ARG A 38 -1.77 7.90 -5.04
CA ARG A 38 -2.20 6.95 -6.08
C ARG A 38 -1.06 6.10 -6.60
N ARG A 39 -0.25 5.57 -5.68
CA ARG A 39 0.86 4.64 -5.98
C ARG A 39 0.96 3.58 -4.90
N MET A 40 1.23 2.35 -5.32
CA MET A 40 1.66 1.30 -4.42
C MET A 40 3.15 1.51 -4.11
N VAL A 41 3.49 1.63 -2.82
CA VAL A 41 4.87 1.91 -2.38
C VAL A 41 5.35 0.81 -1.42
N PRO A 42 6.57 0.27 -1.59
CA PRO A 42 7.15 -0.67 -0.64
C PRO A 42 7.30 -0.03 0.74
N ARG A 43 7.04 -0.81 1.78
CA ARG A 43 7.21 -0.39 3.19
C ARG A 43 8.22 -1.23 3.96
N ALA A 44 8.79 -2.25 3.32
CA ALA A 44 9.90 -3.03 3.85
C ALA A 44 11.07 -3.00 2.86
N ASP A 45 12.29 -2.87 3.37
CA ASP A 45 13.51 -2.75 2.55
C ASP A 45 13.69 -3.94 1.61
N TRP A 46 13.36 -5.15 2.08
CA TRP A 46 13.47 -6.35 1.27
C TRP A 46 12.42 -6.41 0.15
N MET A 47 11.27 -5.75 0.27
CA MET A 47 10.33 -5.60 -0.85
C MET A 47 10.91 -4.67 -1.92
N ALA A 48 11.46 -3.53 -1.49
CA ALA A 48 12.07 -2.55 -2.39
C ALA A 48 13.33 -3.10 -3.09
N ALA A 49 14.10 -3.96 -2.43
CA ALA A 49 15.33 -4.52 -2.98
C ALA A 49 15.10 -5.69 -3.95
N ASN A 50 13.96 -6.40 -3.87
CA ASN A 50 13.71 -7.62 -4.65
C ASN A 50 12.67 -7.45 -5.76
N LEU A 51 11.87 -6.37 -5.76
CA LEU A 51 10.83 -6.12 -6.76
C LEU A 51 11.16 -4.85 -7.53
N ASP A 52 11.05 -4.92 -8.85
CA ASP A 52 11.38 -3.82 -9.75
C ASP A 52 10.25 -2.80 -9.85
N GLN A 53 10.53 -1.68 -10.53
CA GLN A 53 9.55 -0.62 -10.71
C GLN A 53 8.33 -1.09 -11.52
N GLN A 54 8.52 -2.02 -12.46
CA GLN A 54 7.40 -2.58 -13.24
C GLN A 54 6.37 -3.24 -12.31
N TYR A 55 6.80 -4.05 -11.35
CA TYR A 55 5.90 -4.64 -10.36
C TYR A 55 5.08 -3.56 -9.61
N TRP A 56 5.74 -2.50 -9.14
CA TRP A 56 5.06 -1.43 -8.38
C TRP A 56 4.11 -0.59 -9.24
N ASP A 57 4.43 -0.42 -10.52
CA ASP A 57 3.56 0.26 -11.49
C ASP A 57 2.35 -0.63 -11.86
N GLU A 58 2.49 -1.96 -11.90
CA GLU A 58 1.39 -2.91 -12.13
C GLU A 58 0.41 -3.01 -10.95
N GLU A 59 0.90 -2.89 -9.72
CA GLU A 59 0.09 -2.92 -8.49
C GLU A 59 -0.60 -1.58 -8.16
N THR A 60 -0.27 -0.52 -8.90
CA THR A 60 -0.83 0.84 -8.72
C THR A 60 -2.14 1.02 -9.48
#